data_AF-U7KEY0-F1
#
_entry.id   AF-U7KEY0-F1
#
_cell.length_a   1.000
_cell.length_b   1.000
_cell.length_c   1.000
_cell.angle_alpha   90.00
_cell.angle_beta   90.00
_cell.angle_gamma   90.00
#
_symmetry.space_group_name_H-M   'P 1'
#
loop_
_entity.id
_entity.type
_entity.pdbx_description
1 polymer ?
#
loop_
_entity_poly.entity_id
_entity_poly.type
_entity_poly.pdbx_seq_one_letter_code
_entity_poly.pdbx_strand_id
1 'polypeptide(L)'
;MHSFSRKVRTSAVAAFTLMLTFGAVPGVTPTHSEYSPTPTAHAQATGNPTNSPNYRPIPNDRKWDECKMERGNLQVKTWWDNQQFRFQNNQLVSTQMDGGKDVSVVEVTINGFRNLSRSINTADSRIQLKFGNSSSWTELRNNRDFTLTVSGNRVFFKLNQKIQRAPLQIESFDAIAQFPLNAGRSPNCQMTLWHEGPEWFNVTHQRSISMRQKPLAIS
;
A
#
# COMPACT_ATOMS: atom_id res chain seq x y z
N MET A 1 2.49 28.12 -54.49
CA MET A 1 3.86 28.58 -54.21
C MET A 1 3.78 29.94 -53.54
N HIS A 2 3.95 30.03 -52.23
CA HIS A 2 4.32 31.26 -51.54
C HIS A 2 5.21 30.91 -50.35
N SER A 3 6.46 31.33 -50.48
CA SER A 3 7.55 31.25 -49.51
C SER A 3 7.53 32.54 -48.70
N PHE A 4 7.55 32.47 -47.36
CA PHE A 4 8.12 33.55 -46.53
C PHE A 4 8.68 33.01 -45.19
N SER A 5 10.01 33.00 -45.14
CA SER A 5 10.90 33.51 -44.09
C SER A 5 10.76 33.01 -42.64
N ARG A 6 11.79 32.26 -42.22
CA ARG A 6 12.19 32.03 -40.82
C ARG A 6 12.32 33.34 -40.04
N LYS A 7 11.90 33.33 -38.77
CA LYS A 7 12.51 34.14 -37.71
C LYS A 7 12.82 33.23 -36.52
N VAL A 8 14.11 32.97 -36.35
CA VAL A 8 14.72 32.40 -35.15
C VAL A 8 14.67 33.47 -34.07
N ARG A 9 14.19 33.13 -32.87
CA ARG A 9 14.38 33.95 -31.67
C ARG A 9 15.05 33.10 -30.60
N THR A 10 16.36 33.28 -30.53
CA THR A 10 17.24 32.92 -29.45
C THR A 10 16.92 33.81 -28.24
N SER A 11 16.66 33.24 -27.07
CA SER A 11 16.54 34.02 -25.83
C SER A 11 17.38 33.38 -24.73
N ALA A 12 18.48 34.10 -24.48
CA ALA A 12 19.35 34.23 -23.30
C ALA A 12 19.13 33.32 -22.08
N VAL A 13 20.22 32.63 -21.74
CA VAL A 13 20.54 32.10 -20.41
C VAL A 13 20.81 33.28 -19.46
N ALA A 14 20.07 33.37 -18.36
CA ALA A 14 20.40 34.29 -17.26
C ALA A 14 20.97 33.48 -16.08
N ALA A 15 22.30 33.49 -15.95
CA ALA A 15 23.00 32.97 -14.79
C ALA A 15 22.95 34.02 -13.67
N PHE A 16 22.22 33.74 -12.60
CA PHE A 16 22.24 34.56 -11.39
C PHE A 16 23.40 34.11 -10.49
N THR A 17 24.42 34.96 -10.43
CA THR A 17 25.55 34.82 -9.50
C THR A 17 25.16 35.49 -8.20
N LEU A 18 25.03 34.73 -7.11
CA LEU A 18 24.75 35.29 -5.78
C LEU A 18 26.08 35.43 -5.02
N MET A 19 26.51 36.67 -4.83
CA MET A 19 27.70 37.06 -4.06
C MET A 19 27.48 36.78 -2.56
N LEU A 20 28.35 35.96 -1.97
CA LEU A 20 28.48 35.77 -0.52
C LEU A 20 29.31 36.90 0.08
N THR A 21 28.65 37.84 0.77
CA THR A 21 29.33 38.82 1.64
C THR A 21 29.41 38.26 3.05
N PHE A 22 30.64 37.95 3.50
CA PHE A 22 30.95 37.64 4.90
C PHE A 22 30.93 38.91 5.74
N GLY A 23 29.97 39.02 6.68
CA GLY A 23 29.97 40.00 7.75
C GLY A 23 30.06 39.29 9.10
N ALA A 24 31.16 39.47 9.81
CA ALA A 24 31.38 38.93 11.15
C ALA A 24 30.60 39.75 12.19
N VAL A 25 29.80 39.08 13.03
CA VAL A 25 29.20 39.65 14.25
C VAL A 25 29.53 38.70 15.41
N PRO A 26 30.25 39.15 16.46
CA PRO A 26 30.44 38.34 17.66
C PRO A 26 29.35 38.65 18.68
N GLY A 27 28.72 37.63 19.26
CA GLY A 27 27.83 37.82 20.39
C GLY A 27 27.01 36.59 20.80
N VAL A 28 27.42 36.03 21.94
CA VAL A 28 26.65 35.21 22.91
C VAL A 28 26.10 33.84 22.49
N THR A 29 26.81 32.82 22.95
CA THR A 29 26.36 31.43 23.19
C THR A 29 25.06 31.34 23.99
N PRO A 30 24.15 30.46 23.57
CA PRO A 30 23.53 29.50 24.46
C PRO A 30 24.03 28.10 24.10
N THR A 31 24.52 27.38 25.10
CA THR A 31 24.77 25.94 25.06
C THR A 31 23.60 25.20 24.41
N HIS A 32 23.81 24.65 23.21
CA HIS A 32 22.89 23.70 22.61
C HIS A 32 23.68 22.44 22.26
N SER A 33 23.39 21.39 23.03
CA SER A 33 24.04 20.09 22.98
C SER A 33 24.13 19.54 21.56
N GLU A 34 25.30 19.01 21.24
CA GLU A 34 25.49 18.06 20.15
C GLU A 34 24.44 16.95 20.26
N TYR A 35 23.50 16.92 19.33
CA TYR A 35 22.85 15.69 18.94
C TYR A 35 22.73 15.68 17.43
N SER A 36 23.73 15.08 16.80
CA SER A 36 23.60 14.51 15.47
C SER A 36 22.63 13.34 15.56
N PRO A 37 21.44 13.37 14.92
CA PRO A 37 20.82 12.12 14.56
C PRO A 37 21.52 11.63 13.29
N THR A 38 22.49 10.75 13.50
CA THR A 38 22.71 9.58 12.64
C THR A 38 21.38 9.17 11.99
N PRO A 39 21.31 8.85 10.68
CA PRO A 39 20.06 8.39 10.06
C PRO A 39 19.55 7.19 10.86
N THR A 40 18.52 7.43 11.67
CA THR A 40 17.97 6.44 12.58
C THR A 40 17.55 5.25 11.75
N ALA A 41 18.12 4.08 12.09
CA ALA A 41 17.73 2.79 11.58
C ALA A 41 16.21 2.74 11.35
N HIS A 42 15.81 2.25 10.17
CA HIS A 42 14.43 2.02 9.76
C HIS A 42 13.61 1.42 10.90
N ALA A 43 12.91 2.29 11.65
CA ALA A 43 11.98 1.85 12.67
C ALA A 43 10.91 1.04 11.95
N GLN A 44 10.78 -0.24 12.32
CA GLN A 44 9.58 -1.00 12.01
C GLN A 44 8.40 -0.14 12.44
N ALA A 45 7.60 0.35 11.50
CA ALA A 45 6.40 1.06 11.86
C ALA A 45 5.48 0.06 12.59
N THR A 46 5.48 0.08 13.93
CA THR A 46 4.64 -0.81 14.72
C THR A 46 3.19 -0.37 14.59
N GLY A 47 2.31 -1.27 14.12
CA GLY A 47 0.87 -1.02 14.11
C GLY A 47 0.15 -1.54 12.87
N ASN A 48 -1.19 -1.54 12.96
CA ASN A 48 -2.06 -1.80 11.82
C ASN A 48 -2.32 -0.47 11.06
N PRO A 49 -1.78 -0.27 9.84
CA PRO A 49 -2.02 0.95 9.07
C PRO A 49 -3.49 1.14 8.68
N THR A 50 -4.29 0.07 8.61
CA THR A 50 -5.70 0.12 8.24
C THR A 50 -6.63 0.46 9.40
N ASN A 51 -6.09 0.64 10.61
CA ASN A 51 -6.85 1.23 11.73
C ASN A 51 -7.14 2.73 11.51
N SER A 52 -6.41 3.39 10.61
CA SER A 52 -6.71 4.78 10.21
C SER A 52 -8.10 4.86 9.57
N PRO A 53 -8.91 5.89 9.86
CA PRO A 53 -10.32 5.94 9.46
C PRO A 53 -10.57 5.92 7.95
N ASN A 54 -9.56 6.23 7.13
CA ASN A 54 -9.69 6.43 5.69
C ASN A 54 -9.44 5.19 4.82
N TYR A 55 -9.12 4.02 5.40
CA TYR A 55 -8.87 2.81 4.61
C TYR A 55 -10.13 1.97 4.40
N ARG A 56 -10.41 1.59 3.14
CA ARG A 56 -11.49 0.64 2.81
C ARG A 56 -10.91 -0.64 2.21
N PRO A 57 -11.43 -1.82 2.61
CA PRO A 57 -11.06 -3.05 1.94
C PRO A 57 -11.67 -3.03 0.54
N ILE A 58 -10.86 -3.33 -0.47
CA ILE A 58 -11.31 -3.50 -1.84
C ILE A 58 -12.05 -4.83 -1.90
N PRO A 59 -13.34 -4.85 -2.28
CA PRO A 59 -14.08 -6.09 -2.39
C PRO A 59 -13.43 -7.02 -3.42
N ASN A 60 -13.16 -8.26 -3.02
CA ASN A 60 -12.77 -9.34 -3.92
C ASN A 60 -13.81 -10.47 -3.81
N ASP A 61 -14.37 -10.85 -4.94
CA ASP A 61 -15.46 -11.84 -5.03
C ASP A 61 -14.91 -13.25 -5.06
N ARG A 62 -13.64 -13.38 -5.46
CA ARG A 62 -12.96 -14.64 -5.65
C ARG A 62 -12.07 -14.95 -4.45
N LYS A 63 -12.67 -14.89 -3.26
CA LYS A 63 -12.04 -14.87 -1.91
C LYS A 63 -11.13 -16.06 -1.53
N TRP A 64 -10.91 -17.03 -2.42
CA TRP A 64 -10.03 -18.15 -2.12
C TRP A 64 -8.61 -17.76 -2.47
N ASP A 65 -7.92 -17.14 -1.51
CA ASP A 65 -6.51 -16.84 -1.64
C ASP A 65 -5.69 -18.13 -1.66
N GLU A 66 -4.69 -18.19 -2.54
CA GLU A 66 -3.76 -19.32 -2.57
C GLU A 66 -2.62 -19.07 -1.58
N CYS A 67 -2.40 -20.03 -0.70
CA CYS A 67 -1.31 -20.05 0.27
C CYS A 67 -0.37 -21.21 -0.05
N LYS A 68 0.91 -20.91 -0.34
CA LYS A 68 1.93 -21.92 -0.62
C LYS A 68 3.14 -21.70 0.28
N MET A 69 3.45 -22.68 1.11
CA MET A 69 4.65 -22.69 1.94
C MET A 69 5.71 -23.58 1.29
N GLU A 70 6.86 -23.01 0.96
CA GLU A 70 7.98 -23.74 0.39
C GLU A 70 9.28 -23.33 1.06
N ARG A 71 10.03 -24.29 1.63
CA ARG A 71 11.35 -24.08 2.24
C ARG A 71 11.40 -22.88 3.22
N GLY A 72 10.36 -22.72 4.03
CA GLY A 72 10.25 -21.63 5.01
C GLY A 72 9.88 -20.26 4.43
N ASN A 73 9.37 -20.22 3.20
CA ASN A 73 8.91 -19.02 2.51
C ASN A 73 7.43 -19.16 2.17
N LEU A 74 6.61 -18.22 2.66
CA LEU A 74 5.18 -18.19 2.38
C LEU A 74 4.94 -17.31 1.16
N GLN A 75 4.24 -17.86 0.18
CA GLN A 75 3.65 -17.11 -0.92
C GLN A 75 2.13 -17.06 -0.74
N VAL A 76 1.57 -15.86 -0.83
CA VAL A 76 0.14 -15.59 -0.76
C VAL A 76 -0.29 -14.88 -2.01
N LYS A 77 -1.32 -15.39 -2.67
CA LYS A 77 -1.88 -14.81 -3.90
C LYS A 77 -3.35 -14.50 -3.72
N THR A 78 -3.76 -13.30 -4.14
CA THR A 78 -5.17 -12.94 -4.32
C THR A 78 -5.42 -12.44 -5.73
N TRP A 79 -6.65 -12.63 -6.21
CA TRP A 79 -7.08 -12.07 -7.47
C TRP A 79 -7.65 -10.68 -7.26
N TRP A 80 -7.15 -9.69 -8.00
CA TRP A 80 -7.71 -8.35 -8.01
C TRP A 80 -8.69 -8.25 -9.19
N ASP A 81 -9.93 -8.67 -8.93
CA ASP A 81 -10.98 -8.79 -9.95
C ASP A 81 -11.09 -7.52 -10.78
N ASN A 82 -11.12 -7.67 -12.12
CA ASN A 82 -11.23 -6.56 -13.05
C ASN A 82 -12.68 -6.25 -13.50
N GLN A 83 -13.69 -6.98 -13.02
CA GLN A 83 -15.09 -6.70 -13.39
C GLN A 83 -15.53 -5.30 -12.95
N GLN A 84 -15.98 -4.46 -13.89
CA GLN A 84 -16.48 -3.10 -13.62
C GLN A 84 -17.66 -3.09 -12.65
N PHE A 85 -18.48 -4.13 -12.72
CA PHE A 85 -19.69 -4.30 -11.94
C PHE A 85 -19.77 -5.74 -11.43
N ARG A 86 -20.26 -5.89 -10.21
CA ARG A 86 -20.61 -7.18 -9.61
C ARG A 86 -22.09 -7.19 -9.28
N PHE A 87 -22.72 -8.36 -9.31
CA PHE A 87 -24.06 -8.53 -8.74
C PHE A 87 -23.94 -8.75 -7.23
N GLN A 88 -24.53 -7.86 -6.46
CA GLN A 88 -24.63 -7.94 -5.00
C GLN A 88 -26.07 -7.63 -4.60
N ASN A 89 -26.71 -8.53 -3.85
CA ASN A 89 -28.11 -8.37 -3.39
C ASN A 89 -29.07 -7.99 -4.53
N ASN A 90 -29.01 -8.69 -5.67
CA ASN A 90 -29.79 -8.39 -6.89
C ASN A 90 -29.54 -7.00 -7.53
N GLN A 91 -28.44 -6.32 -7.17
CA GLN A 91 -28.07 -5.03 -7.74
C GLN A 91 -26.68 -5.10 -8.39
N LEU A 92 -26.52 -4.43 -9.54
CA LEU A 92 -25.21 -4.17 -10.14
C LEU A 92 -24.50 -3.08 -9.34
N VAL A 93 -23.41 -3.44 -8.67
CA VAL A 93 -22.56 -2.52 -7.89
C VAL A 93 -21.25 -2.30 -8.64
N SER A 94 -20.86 -1.04 -8.86
CA SER A 94 -19.59 -0.73 -9.51
C SER A 94 -18.42 -1.01 -8.57
N THR A 95 -17.53 -1.94 -8.95
CA THR A 95 -16.32 -2.22 -8.17
C THR A 95 -15.30 -1.07 -8.24
N GLN A 96 -15.47 -0.15 -9.20
CA GLN A 96 -14.65 1.06 -9.35
C GLN A 96 -15.04 2.17 -8.36
N MET A 97 -16.31 2.22 -7.93
CA MET A 97 -16.83 3.22 -7.00
C MET A 97 -16.45 2.92 -5.54
N ASP A 98 -16.19 1.66 -5.21
CA ASP A 98 -15.83 1.20 -3.86
C ASP A 98 -14.31 1.26 -3.56
N GLY A 99 -13.55 2.05 -4.32
CA GLY A 99 -12.11 2.24 -4.10
C GLY A 99 -11.21 1.26 -4.86
N GLY A 100 -11.78 0.36 -5.67
CA GLY A 100 -11.02 -0.64 -6.43
C GLY A 100 -10.21 -0.11 -7.62
N LYS A 101 -9.83 1.17 -7.66
CA LYS A 101 -8.97 1.75 -8.71
C LYS A 101 -7.50 1.62 -8.39
N ASP A 102 -7.15 1.64 -7.10
CA ASP A 102 -5.77 1.55 -6.66
C ASP A 102 -5.64 0.85 -5.31
N VAL A 103 -4.46 0.31 -5.05
CA VAL A 103 -4.07 -0.30 -3.78
C VAL A 103 -3.08 0.62 -3.07
N SER A 104 -3.33 0.89 -1.80
CA SER A 104 -2.41 1.61 -0.89
C SER A 104 -1.77 0.67 0.13
N VAL A 105 -2.49 -0.37 0.57
CA VAL A 105 -2.00 -1.35 1.54
C VAL A 105 -2.40 -2.76 1.12
N VAL A 106 -1.46 -3.69 1.20
CA VAL A 106 -1.75 -5.14 1.14
C VAL A 106 -1.65 -5.70 2.55
N GLU A 107 -2.71 -6.35 3.01
CA GLU A 107 -2.74 -7.06 4.29
C GLU A 107 -2.72 -8.55 4.03
N VAL A 108 -1.86 -9.28 4.73
CA VAL A 108 -1.84 -10.74 4.77
C VAL A 108 -2.14 -11.20 6.19
N THR A 109 -3.29 -11.84 6.39
CA THR A 109 -3.66 -12.53 7.63
C THR A 109 -3.17 -13.96 7.58
N ILE A 110 -2.45 -14.40 8.61
CA ILE A 110 -1.94 -15.76 8.74
C ILE A 110 -2.71 -16.46 9.85
N ASN A 111 -3.59 -17.39 9.48
CA ASN A 111 -4.45 -18.09 10.42
C ASN A 111 -3.65 -19.11 11.24
N GLY A 112 -3.99 -19.23 12.52
CA GLY A 112 -3.29 -20.12 13.46
C GLY A 112 -2.08 -19.50 14.16
N PHE A 113 -1.68 -18.28 13.79
CA PHE A 113 -0.71 -17.49 14.56
C PHE A 113 -1.44 -16.53 15.50
N ARG A 114 -0.91 -16.35 16.72
CA ARG A 114 -1.38 -15.28 17.64
C ARG A 114 -0.57 -14.00 17.46
N ASN A 115 0.72 -14.13 17.20
CA ASN A 115 1.65 -13.03 17.00
C ASN A 115 2.78 -13.47 16.04
N LEU A 116 3.07 -12.65 15.03
CA LEU A 116 4.07 -12.92 14.00
C LEU A 116 5.40 -12.18 14.23
N SER A 117 5.52 -11.34 15.26
CA SER A 117 6.70 -10.48 15.46
C SER A 117 8.03 -11.23 15.60
N ARG A 118 7.99 -12.49 16.06
CA ARG A 118 9.18 -13.37 16.15
C ARG A 118 9.32 -14.33 14.97
N SER A 119 8.31 -14.46 14.13
CA SER A 119 8.28 -15.40 13.00
C SER A 119 8.70 -14.77 11.68
N ILE A 120 8.72 -13.43 11.62
CA ILE A 120 9.01 -12.65 10.41
C ILE A 120 10.09 -11.62 10.73
N ASN A 121 11.21 -11.69 10.01
CA ASN A 121 12.19 -10.62 9.96
C ASN A 121 11.74 -9.60 8.89
N THR A 122 11.24 -8.45 9.30
CA THR A 122 10.71 -7.43 8.37
C THR A 122 11.78 -6.77 7.50
N ALA A 123 13.07 -6.96 7.81
CA ALA A 123 14.19 -6.48 7.01
C ALA A 123 14.75 -7.53 6.04
N ASP A 124 14.16 -8.74 5.98
CA ASP A 124 14.62 -9.81 5.10
C ASP A 124 14.50 -9.40 3.62
N SER A 125 15.58 -9.58 2.86
CA SER A 125 15.67 -9.19 1.45
C SER A 125 14.81 -10.08 0.52
N ARG A 126 14.35 -11.23 1.00
CA ARG A 126 13.44 -12.13 0.26
C ARG A 126 11.99 -11.68 0.31
N ILE A 127 11.67 -10.64 1.08
CA ILE A 127 10.34 -10.05 1.12
C ILE A 127 10.07 -9.35 -0.21
N GLN A 128 9.02 -9.81 -0.90
CA GLN A 128 8.61 -9.31 -2.20
C GLN A 128 7.10 -9.11 -2.24
N LEU A 129 6.69 -8.11 -2.99
CA LEU A 129 5.30 -7.89 -3.35
C LEU A 129 5.27 -7.63 -4.85
N LYS A 130 4.33 -8.25 -5.57
CA LYS A 130 4.16 -7.99 -6.99
C LYS A 130 2.70 -7.95 -7.39
N PHE A 131 2.43 -7.13 -8.38
CA PHE A 131 1.11 -6.97 -9.00
C PHE A 131 1.24 -7.20 -10.49
N GLY A 132 0.29 -7.90 -11.10
CA GLY A 132 0.47 -8.25 -12.49
C GLY A 132 -0.48 -9.32 -12.99
N ASN A 133 -0.21 -9.75 -14.21
CA ASN A 133 -0.91 -10.85 -14.88
C ASN A 133 0.10 -11.86 -15.40
N SER A 134 -0.36 -12.89 -16.11
CA SER A 134 0.52 -13.92 -16.68
C SER A 134 1.64 -13.38 -17.60
N SER A 135 1.47 -12.18 -18.17
CA SER A 135 2.36 -11.60 -19.18
C SER A 135 3.24 -10.47 -18.65
N SER A 136 2.84 -9.80 -17.56
CA SER A 136 3.55 -8.63 -17.03
C SER A 136 3.38 -8.52 -15.53
N TRP A 137 4.50 -8.49 -14.81
CA TRP A 137 4.54 -8.30 -13.36
C TRP A 137 5.34 -7.05 -13.00
N THR A 138 4.77 -6.23 -12.13
CA THR A 138 5.47 -5.15 -11.45
C THR A 138 5.93 -5.66 -10.09
N GLU A 139 7.23 -5.83 -9.93
CA GLU A 139 7.85 -6.23 -8.65
C GLU A 139 8.18 -5.00 -7.80
N LEU A 140 7.79 -5.05 -6.54
CA LEU A 140 8.03 -4.02 -5.54
C LEU A 140 9.05 -4.53 -4.52
N ARG A 141 9.95 -3.65 -4.10
CA ARG A 141 11.04 -3.96 -3.16
C ARG A 141 10.76 -3.36 -1.78
N ASN A 142 11.02 -4.18 -0.76
CA ASN A 142 10.94 -3.76 0.63
C ASN A 142 11.89 -2.59 0.93
N ASN A 143 11.46 -1.64 1.76
CA ASN A 143 12.15 -0.40 2.12
C ASN A 143 12.45 0.55 0.94
N ARG A 144 11.93 0.28 -0.25
CA ARG A 144 12.01 1.17 -1.42
C ARG A 144 10.63 1.55 -1.92
N ASP A 145 9.81 0.55 -2.22
CA ASP A 145 8.50 0.71 -2.85
C ASP A 145 7.37 0.52 -1.83
N PHE A 146 7.65 -0.15 -0.71
CA PHE A 146 6.75 -0.29 0.42
C PHE A 146 7.52 -0.38 1.75
N THR A 147 6.80 -0.14 2.84
CA THR A 147 7.23 -0.45 4.20
C THR A 147 6.45 -1.65 4.72
N LEU A 148 7.14 -2.60 5.34
CA LEU A 148 6.51 -3.77 5.95
C LEU A 148 6.24 -3.54 7.45
N THR A 149 5.04 -3.87 7.90
CA THR A 149 4.68 -3.88 9.32
C THR A 149 4.03 -5.19 9.74
N VAL A 150 4.13 -5.52 11.02
CA VAL A 150 3.51 -6.71 11.60
C VAL A 150 2.67 -6.29 12.79
N SER A 151 1.43 -6.77 12.87
CA SER A 151 0.55 -6.55 14.01
C SER A 151 -0.29 -7.80 14.27
N GLY A 152 -0.09 -8.43 15.44
CA GLY A 152 -0.74 -9.71 15.76
C GLY A 152 -0.41 -10.78 14.73
N ASN A 153 -1.45 -11.35 14.12
CA ASN A 153 -1.33 -12.38 13.09
C ASN A 153 -1.36 -11.85 11.65
N ARG A 154 -1.08 -10.55 11.47
CA ARG A 154 -1.19 -9.85 10.19
C ARG A 154 0.13 -9.20 9.80
N VAL A 155 0.40 -9.23 8.50
CA VAL A 155 1.52 -8.56 7.84
C VAL A 155 0.94 -7.51 6.91
N PHE A 156 1.49 -6.29 6.94
CA PHE A 156 1.02 -5.20 6.09
C PHE A 156 2.16 -4.69 5.22
N PHE A 157 1.89 -4.54 3.94
CA PHE A 157 2.74 -3.89 2.97
C PHE A 157 2.11 -2.53 2.68
N LYS A 158 2.59 -1.48 3.34
CA LYS A 158 2.15 -0.11 3.07
C LYS A 158 2.95 0.43 1.89
N LEU A 159 2.26 0.68 0.78
CA LEU A 159 2.91 1.10 -0.46
C LEU A 159 3.30 2.57 -0.36
N ASN A 160 4.50 2.90 -0.83
CA ASN A 160 4.97 4.29 -0.92
C ASN A 160 4.29 5.04 -2.06
N GLN A 161 3.83 4.30 -3.07
CA GLN A 161 3.06 4.78 -4.21
C GLN A 161 1.88 3.84 -4.44
N LYS A 162 0.72 4.42 -4.76
CA LYS A 162 -0.50 3.65 -5.04
C LYS A 162 -0.33 2.83 -6.32
N ILE A 163 -0.67 1.56 -6.29
CA ILE A 163 -0.67 0.71 -7.49
C ILE A 163 -2.02 0.80 -8.15
N GLN A 164 -2.05 1.26 -9.40
CA GLN A 164 -3.28 1.36 -10.17
C GLN A 164 -3.72 -0.01 -10.67
N ARG A 165 -5.03 -0.19 -10.77
CA ARG A 165 -5.64 -1.37 -11.36
C ARG A 165 -5.30 -1.45 -12.85
N ALA A 166 -5.21 -2.67 -13.35
CA ALA A 166 -5.03 -2.89 -14.78
C ALA A 166 -6.21 -2.35 -15.59
N PRO A 167 -5.97 -1.94 -16.86
CA PRO A 167 -7.05 -1.63 -17.80
C PRO A 167 -8.05 -2.76 -17.96
N LEU A 168 -9.30 -2.45 -18.29
CA LEU A 168 -10.43 -3.39 -18.33
C LEU A 168 -10.26 -4.56 -19.30
N GLN A 169 -9.37 -4.43 -20.28
CA GLN A 169 -9.06 -5.48 -21.25
C GLN A 169 -8.23 -6.62 -20.63
N ILE A 170 -7.69 -6.42 -19.42
CA ILE A 170 -6.88 -7.41 -18.72
C ILE A 170 -7.79 -8.22 -17.78
N GLU A 171 -8.13 -9.44 -18.18
CA GLU A 171 -9.09 -10.28 -17.46
C GLU A 171 -8.60 -10.83 -16.12
N SER A 172 -7.29 -10.90 -15.93
CA SER A 172 -6.65 -11.37 -14.69
C SER A 172 -5.56 -10.39 -14.30
N PHE A 173 -5.68 -9.83 -13.10
CA PHE A 173 -4.66 -9.03 -12.46
C PHE A 173 -4.62 -9.44 -11.00
N ASP A 174 -3.46 -9.84 -10.52
CA ASP A 174 -3.29 -10.53 -9.25
C ASP A 174 -2.31 -9.74 -8.37
N ALA A 175 -2.40 -9.94 -7.07
CA ALA A 175 -1.37 -9.52 -6.12
C ALA A 175 -0.74 -10.76 -5.48
N ILE A 176 0.59 -10.79 -5.42
CA ILE A 176 1.36 -11.86 -4.80
C ILE A 176 2.31 -11.26 -3.78
N ALA A 177 2.14 -11.65 -2.52
CA ALA A 177 3.07 -11.36 -1.44
C ALA A 177 3.91 -12.60 -1.16
N GLN A 178 5.21 -12.40 -0.99
CA GLN A 178 6.14 -13.47 -0.65
C GLN A 178 7.05 -13.01 0.48
N PHE A 179 7.15 -13.81 1.53
CA PHE A 179 8.04 -13.49 2.64
C PHE A 179 8.44 -14.75 3.44
N PRO A 180 9.64 -14.77 4.00
CA PRO A 180 10.06 -15.82 4.91
C PRO A 180 9.16 -15.87 6.14
N LEU A 181 8.73 -17.08 6.49
CA LEU A 181 7.91 -17.34 7.65
C LEU A 181 8.43 -18.59 8.34
N ASN A 182 8.89 -18.43 9.59
CA ASN A 182 9.21 -19.57 10.43
C ASN A 182 7.92 -20.20 10.96
N ALA A 183 7.40 -21.18 10.22
CA ALA A 183 6.20 -21.94 10.55
C ALA A 183 6.49 -23.45 10.44
N GLY A 184 6.03 -24.23 11.42
CA GLY A 184 6.15 -25.70 11.39
C GLY A 184 5.24 -26.40 10.37
N ARG A 185 4.29 -25.69 9.75
CA ARG A 185 3.38 -26.20 8.70
C ARG A 185 2.90 -25.07 7.79
N SER A 186 2.34 -25.42 6.63
CA SER A 186 1.67 -24.45 5.75
C SER A 186 0.45 -23.85 6.47
N PRO A 187 0.42 -22.52 6.70
CA PRO A 187 -0.74 -21.89 7.32
C PRO A 187 -1.86 -21.68 6.29
N ASN A 188 -3.10 -21.66 6.77
CA ASN A 188 -4.16 -21.00 6.04
C ASN A 188 -3.92 -19.50 6.09
N CYS A 189 -4.13 -18.79 5.00
CA CYS A 189 -3.87 -17.37 4.92
C CYS A 189 -4.96 -16.67 4.11
N GLN A 190 -5.05 -15.36 4.28
CA GLN A 190 -5.96 -14.52 3.53
C GLN A 190 -5.24 -13.21 3.21
N MET A 191 -5.42 -12.68 2.01
CA MET A 191 -4.95 -11.38 1.58
C MET A 191 -6.14 -10.44 1.40
N THR A 192 -6.01 -9.23 1.96
CA THR A 192 -6.96 -8.14 1.75
C THR A 192 -6.22 -6.97 1.12
N LEU A 193 -6.75 -6.46 0.02
CA LEU A 193 -6.27 -5.24 -0.61
C LEU A 193 -7.05 -4.05 -0.05
N TRP A 194 -6.35 -2.95 0.23
CA TRP A 194 -6.95 -1.77 0.82
C TRP A 194 -6.64 -0.54 -0.02
N HIS A 195 -7.68 0.27 -0.21
CA HIS A 195 -7.57 1.59 -0.80
C HIS A 195 -7.62 2.65 0.29
N GLU A 196 -6.75 3.66 0.19
CA GLU A 196 -6.83 4.85 1.01
C GLU A 196 -7.77 5.87 0.37
N GLY A 197 -8.96 5.99 0.97
CA GLY A 197 -9.98 6.95 0.59
C GLY A 197 -9.60 8.40 0.95
N PRO A 198 -10.40 9.38 0.50
CA PRO A 198 -10.16 10.78 0.79
C PRO A 198 -10.22 11.04 2.30
N GLU A 199 -9.56 12.10 2.77
CA GLU A 199 -9.39 12.39 4.20
C GLU A 199 -10.72 12.47 4.99
N TRP A 200 -11.81 12.89 4.32
CA TRP A 200 -13.13 12.99 4.93
C TRP A 200 -13.87 11.64 5.07
N PHE A 201 -13.33 10.56 4.49
CA PHE A 201 -13.92 9.23 4.60
C PHE A 201 -13.54 8.55 5.92
N ASN A 202 -14.54 8.11 6.69
CA ASN A 202 -14.35 7.45 7.99
C ASN A 202 -15.11 6.11 8.09
N VAL A 203 -14.39 4.98 8.17
CA VAL A 203 -14.96 3.62 8.32
C VAL A 203 -15.77 3.41 9.60
N THR A 204 -15.54 4.23 10.63
CA THR A 204 -16.23 4.10 11.92
C THR A 204 -17.73 4.41 11.80
N HIS A 205 -18.10 5.30 10.87
CA HIS A 205 -19.50 5.66 10.62
C HIS A 205 -20.32 4.54 9.98
N GLN A 206 -19.72 3.64 9.20
CA GLN A 206 -20.45 2.53 8.58
C GLN A 206 -20.83 1.44 9.60
N ARG A 207 -19.99 1.18 10.61
CA ARG A 207 -20.29 0.21 11.67
C ARG A 207 -21.43 0.66 12.59
N SER A 208 -21.58 1.97 12.82
CA SER A 208 -22.68 2.51 13.63
C SER A 208 -24.06 2.41 12.96
N ILE A 209 -24.12 2.37 11.62
CA ILE A 209 -25.39 2.21 10.89
C ILE A 209 -25.85 0.75 10.94
N SER A 210 -24.92 -0.21 10.78
CA SER A 210 -25.24 -1.64 10.87
C SER A 210 -25.70 -2.08 12.27
N MET A 211 -25.27 -1.42 13.34
CA MET A 211 -25.73 -1.72 14.71
C MET A 211 -27.06 -1.08 15.08
N ARG A 212 -27.60 -0.14 14.28
CA ARG A 212 -28.91 0.49 14.53
C ARG A 212 -30.08 -0.22 13.83
N GLN A 213 -29.81 -1.14 12.88
CA GLN A 213 -30.85 -1.99 12.29
C GLN A 213 -31.03 -3.26 13.13
N LYS A 214 -31.66 -3.11 14.30
CA LYS A 214 -32.24 -4.24 15.03
C LYS A 214 -33.55 -4.62 14.31
N PRO A 215 -33.84 -5.90 14.02
CA PRO A 215 -35.13 -6.25 13.44
C PRO A 215 -36.24 -5.92 14.44
N LEU A 216 -37.28 -5.21 13.98
CA LEU A 216 -38.56 -5.17 14.68
C LEU A 216 -39.07 -6.61 14.72
N ALA A 217 -39.02 -7.21 15.90
CA ALA A 217 -39.76 -8.42 16.18
C ALA A 217 -41.26 -8.07 16.05
N ILE A 218 -41.91 -8.66 15.05
CA ILE A 218 -43.36 -8.66 14.93
C ILE A 218 -43.85 -9.67 15.98
N SER A 219 -44.58 -9.19 16.97
CA SER A 219 -45.40 -10.00 17.88
C SER A 219 -46.86 -9.86 17.53
#